data_AF-A0A6P0NQ81-F1
#
_entry.id   AF-A0A6P0NQ81-F1
#
_cell.length_a   1.000
_cell.length_b   1.000
_cell.length_c   1.000
_cell.angle_alpha   90.00
_cell.angle_beta   90.00
_cell.angle_gamma   90.00
#
_symmetry.space_group_name_H-M   'P 1'
#
loop_
_entity.id
_entity.type
_entity.pdbx_description
1 polymer ?
#
loop_
_entity_poly.entity_id
_entity_poly.type
_entity_poly.pdbx_seq_one_letter_code
_entity_poly.pdbx_strand_id
1 'polypeptide(L)' 'MTKNESESRMWDSLKQAIAVSSGFQRWQLERKINEGQQQNISLDRQVSIYLRETLETLAY' A
#
# COMPACT_ATOMS: atom_id res chain seq x y z
N MET A 1 16.46 12.34 20.70
CA MET A 1 15.98 11.67 19.48
C MET A 1 14.47 11.64 19.52
N THR A 2 13.84 12.37 18.60
CA THR A 2 12.39 12.60 18.53
C THR A 2 11.67 11.36 18.01
N LYS A 3 10.60 10.96 18.72
CA LYS A 3 9.78 9.76 18.53
C LYS A 3 9.32 9.51 17.07
N ASN A 4 9.18 10.60 16.30
CA ASN A 4 8.70 10.61 14.92
C ASN A 4 9.62 9.93 13.89
N GLU A 5 10.95 9.93 14.10
CA GLU A 5 11.90 9.33 13.13
C GLU A 5 11.78 7.79 13.11
N SER A 6 11.58 7.20 14.29
CA SER A 6 11.43 5.75 14.44
C SER A 6 10.10 5.27 13.85
N GLU A 7 9.02 6.02 14.06
CA GLU A 7 7.71 5.74 13.49
C GLU A 7 7.73 5.87 11.96
N SER A 8 8.44 6.88 11.43
CA SER A 8 8.61 7.05 9.98
C SER A 8 9.40 5.88 9.35
N ARG A 9 10.49 5.43 9.99
CA ARG A 9 11.24 4.25 9.51
C ARG A 9 10.44 2.95 9.60
N MET A 10 9.62 2.81 10.64
CA MET A 10 8.73 1.66 10.80
C MET A 10 7.67 1.66 9.69
N TRP A 11 7.08 2.81 9.40
CA TRP A 11 6.15 2.97 8.28
C TRP A 11 6.79 2.64 6.94
N ASP A 12 8.02 3.11 6.69
CA ASP A 12 8.70 2.82 5.44
C ASP A 12 9.01 1.33 5.26
N SER A 13 9.46 0.68 6.34
CA SER A 13 9.70 -0.77 6.35
C SER A 13 8.42 -1.57 6.09
N LEU A 14 7.30 -1.16 6.70
CA LEU A 14 6.00 -1.77 6.48
C LEU A 14 5.53 -1.61 5.03
N LYS A 15 5.66 -0.40 4.48
CA LYS A 15 5.32 -0.13 3.08
C LYS A 15 6.11 -1.02 2.13
N GLN A 16 7.42 -1.17 2.37
CA GLN A 16 8.26 -2.05 1.55
C GLN A 16 7.84 -3.51 1.66
N ALA A 17 7.56 -4.00 2.88
CA ALA A 17 7.09 -5.36 3.10
C ALA A 17 5.75 -5.64 2.38
N ILE A 18 4.83 -4.68 2.40
CA ILE A 18 3.56 -4.77 1.65
C ILE A 18 3.83 -4.71 0.15
N ALA A 19 4.71 -3.82 -0.32
CA ALA A 19 5.02 -3.65 -1.74
C ALA A 19 5.58 -4.92 -2.39
N VAL A 20 6.33 -5.73 -1.64
CA VAL A 20 6.86 -7.03 -2.10
C VAL A 20 5.93 -8.20 -1.86
N SER A 21 4.79 -7.98 -1.17
CA SER A 21 3.83 -9.04 -0.90
C SER A 21 3.05 -9.41 -2.17
N SER A 22 2.89 -10.71 -2.39
CA SER A 22 2.18 -11.27 -3.54
C SER A 22 0.73 -10.78 -3.64
N GLY A 23 0.07 -10.48 -2.50
CA GLY A 23 -1.29 -9.94 -2.48
C GLY A 23 -1.36 -8.52 -3.03
N PHE A 24 -0.42 -7.66 -2.63
CA PHE A 24 -0.35 -6.28 -3.09
C PHE A 24 0.04 -6.20 -4.57
N GLN A 25 1.01 -7.01 -5.01
CA GLN A 25 1.44 -7.03 -6.41
C GLN A 25 0.32 -7.44 -7.37
N ARG A 26 -0.51 -8.43 -6.98
CA ARG A 26 -1.68 -8.86 -7.76
C ARG A 26 -2.74 -7.75 -7.82
N TRP A 27 -3.09 -7.19 -6.66
CA TRP A 27 -4.02 -6.06 -6.57
C TRP A 27 -3.58 -4.87 -7.43
N GLN A 28 -2.28 -4.53 -7.41
CA GLN A 28 -1.72 -3.45 -8.21
C GLN A 28 -1.81 -3.74 -9.72
N LEU A 29 -1.63 -4.98 -10.15
CA LEU A 29 -1.78 -5.39 -11.54
C LEU A 29 -3.24 -5.29 -12.00
N GLU A 30 -4.17 -5.81 -11.19
CA GLU A 30 -5.61 -5.74 -11.48
C GLU A 30 -6.10 -4.29 -11.61
N ARG A 31 -5.65 -3.40 -10.72
CA ARG A 31 -5.90 -1.95 -10.78
C ARG A 31 -5.31 -1.29 -12.02
N LYS A 32 -4.05 -1.59 -12.37
CA LYS A 32 -3.40 -1.05 -13.57
C LYS A 32 -4.12 -1.44 -14.87
N ILE A 33 -4.68 -2.66 -14.91
CA ILE A 33 -5.44 -3.17 -16.06
C ILE A 33 -6.82 -2.48 -16.15
N ASN A 34 -7.50 -2.29 -15.02
CA ASN A 34 -8.85 -1.73 -15.00
C ASN A 34 -8.91 -0.20 -15.11
N GLU A 35 -7.96 0.52 -14.50
CA GLU A 35 -8.09 1.98 -14.34
C GLU A 35 -7.29 2.80 -15.36
N GLY A 36 -6.40 2.22 -16.17
CA GLY A 36 -5.74 2.84 -17.35
C GLY A 36 -4.94 4.16 -17.15
N GLN A 37 -5.12 4.84 -16.02
CA GLN A 37 -4.73 6.22 -15.70
C GLN A 37 -4.03 6.32 -14.34
N GLN A 38 -4.08 5.27 -13.51
CA GLN A 38 -3.46 5.25 -12.18
C GLN A 38 -1.94 4.98 -12.19
N GLN A 39 -1.27 5.12 -13.34
CA GLN A 39 0.18 4.95 -13.46
C GLN A 39 0.98 5.96 -12.62
N ASN A 40 0.34 7.03 -12.11
CA ASN A 40 1.01 8.15 -11.45
C ASN A 40 0.69 8.33 -9.95
N ILE A 41 0.07 7.35 -9.30
CA ILE A 41 -0.12 7.39 -7.83
C ILE A 41 1.12 6.85 -7.12
N SER A 42 1.63 7.60 -6.15
CA SER A 42 2.78 7.20 -5.34
C SER A 42 2.52 5.89 -4.59
N LEU A 43 3.59 5.12 -4.32
CA LEU A 43 3.53 3.87 -3.56
C LEU A 43 2.80 4.02 -2.23
N ASP A 44 3.03 5.14 -1.52
CA ASP A 44 2.37 5.45 -0.26
C ASP A 44 0.84 5.42 -0.39
N ARG A 45 0.31 6.07 -1.43
CA ARG A 45 -1.13 6.10 -1.69
C ARG A 45 -1.68 4.76 -2.13
N GLN A 46 -0.92 4.00 -2.92
CA GLN A 46 -1.31 2.64 -3.32
C GLN A 46 -1.41 1.72 -2.09
N VAL A 47 -0.43 1.79 -1.18
CA VAL A 47 -0.43 1.02 0.08
C VAL A 47 -1.60 1.43 0.97
N SER A 48 -1.91 2.73 1.10
CA SER A 48 -3.08 3.18 1.88
C SER A 48 -4.41 2.67 1.32
N ILE A 49 -4.59 2.65 -0.01
CA ILE A 49 -5.81 2.13 -0.63
C ILE A 49 -5.92 0.63 -0.40
N TYR A 50 -4.84 -0.12 -0.64
CA TYR A 50 -4.81 -1.57 -0.42
C TYR A 50 -5.13 -1.94 1.04
N LEU A 51 -4.51 -1.25 2.00
CA LEU A 51 -4.79 -1.46 3.43
C LEU A 51 -6.24 -1.14 3.78
N ARG A 52 -6.78 -0.06 3.24
CA ARG A 52 -8.18 0.30 3.44
C ARG A 52 -9.12 -0.78 2.89
N GLU A 53 -8.91 -1.23 1.66
CA GLU A 53 -9.79 -2.25 1.05
C GLU A 53 -9.69 -3.61 1.75
N THR A 54 -8.48 -4.01 2.15
CA THR A 54 -8.28 -5.25 2.92
C THR A 54 -8.94 -5.18 4.30
N LEU A 55 -8.89 -4.03 4.97
CA LEU A 55 -9.61 -3.81 6.23
C LEU A 55 -11.13 -3.79 6.05
N GLU A 56 -11.64 -3.14 4.99
CA GLU A 56 -13.08 -3.13 4.66
C GLU A 56 -13.59 -4.56 4.35
N THR A 57 -12.77 -5.40 3.72
CA THR A 57 -13.10 -6.80 3.41
C THR A 57 -13.13 -7.69 4.66
N LEU A 58 -12.32 -7.39 5.68
CA LEU A 58 -12.25 -8.14 6.94
C LEU A 58 -13.26 -7.67 8.00
N ALA A 59 -13.89 -6.51 7.80
CA ALA A 59 -14.86 -5.93 8.72
C ALA A 59 -16.30 -6.45 8.51
N TYR A 60 -16.48 -7.45 7.63
CA TYR A 60 -17.76 -8.05 7.27
C TYR A 60 -17.81 -9.50 7.78
#